data_AF-A0A955V6D6-F1
#
_entry.id   AF-A0A955V6D6-F1
#
_cell.length_a   1.000
_cell.length_b   1.000
_cell.length_c   1.000
_cell.angle_alpha   90.00
_cell.angle_beta   90.00
_cell.angle_gamma   90.00
#
_symmetry.space_group_name_H-M   'P 1'
#
loop_
_entity.id
_entity.type
_entity.pdbx_description
1 polymer ?
#
loop_
_entity_poly.entity_id
_entity_poly.type
_entity_poly.pdbx_seq_one_letter_code
_entity_poly.pdbx_strand_id
1 'polypeptide(L)'
;MPALIVHPGGREASRVDVRDGAGPARPPGAFSRWAARFVKDPRDVPFVGLTLAALVVLLPMAVLAYVPGVLSPWYAAAYLAVLFLGFLDRYILMLHCTSHRRLYGRGLGALNHVVPVVLAPLMGQTPYTYFAHHIGMHHPENNLPDDLSSTLRFRRDSFVDFLKYFGTFFFFGIFQLTSYHRRRGHQKLFRMALAGELAWYL
;
A
#
# COMPACT_ATOMS: atom_id res chain seq x y z
N MET A 1 -15.99 24.28 -19.42
CA MET A 1 -16.71 23.86 -20.64
C MET A 1 -16.20 22.47 -21.01
N PRO A 2 -17.00 21.40 -20.85
CA PRO A 2 -16.59 20.06 -21.28
C PRO A 2 -16.86 19.90 -22.79
N ALA A 3 -15.87 19.38 -23.52
CA ALA A 3 -15.97 19.12 -24.95
C ALA A 3 -16.90 17.93 -25.22
N LEU A 4 -17.91 18.14 -26.06
CA LEU A 4 -18.86 17.13 -26.53
C LEU A 4 -18.25 16.43 -27.76
N ILE A 5 -17.99 15.13 -27.68
CA ILE A 5 -17.72 14.30 -28.87
C ILE A 5 -19.07 13.78 -29.35
N VAL A 6 -19.49 14.21 -30.55
CA VAL A 6 -20.73 13.78 -31.20
C VAL A 6 -20.39 12.67 -32.21
N HIS A 7 -20.89 11.46 -31.98
CA HIS A 7 -20.89 10.38 -32.99
C HIS A 7 -22.14 10.45 -33.87
N PRO A 8 -22.04 10.26 -35.20
CA PRO A 8 -23.18 10.29 -36.09
C PRO A 8 -23.83 8.91 -36.15
N GLY A 9 -24.96 8.74 -35.47
CA GLY A 9 -25.74 7.50 -35.50
C GLY A 9 -26.75 7.44 -34.37
N GLY A 10 -27.99 7.84 -34.67
CA GLY A 10 -29.08 7.97 -33.69
C GLY A 10 -29.49 6.67 -33.02
N ARG A 11 -28.82 6.33 -31.92
CA ARG A 11 -29.41 5.57 -30.81
C ARG A 11 -29.20 6.39 -29.56
N GLU A 12 -30.31 6.78 -28.94
CA GLU A 12 -30.35 7.45 -27.65
C GLU A 12 -29.45 6.69 -26.68
N ALA A 13 -28.34 7.32 -26.27
CA ALA A 13 -27.48 6.75 -25.25
C ALA A 13 -28.30 6.71 -23.96
N SER A 14 -28.87 5.54 -23.64
CA SER A 14 -29.49 5.33 -22.34
C SER A 14 -28.41 5.63 -21.31
N ARG A 15 -28.61 6.71 -20.54
CA ARG A 15 -27.81 6.94 -19.35
C ARG A 15 -28.07 5.74 -18.46
N VAL A 16 -27.12 4.82 -18.41
CA VAL A 16 -27.05 3.85 -17.33
C VAL A 16 -26.75 4.67 -16.10
N ASP A 17 -27.82 5.06 -15.42
CA ASP A 17 -27.77 5.63 -14.09
C ASP A 17 -27.23 4.52 -13.19
N VAL A 18 -25.92 4.51 -12.98
CA VAL A 18 -25.27 3.63 -12.01
C VAL A 18 -25.76 4.10 -10.65
N ARG A 19 -26.93 3.60 -10.26
CA ARG A 19 -27.44 3.75 -8.91
C ARG A 19 -26.48 2.97 -8.03
N ASP A 20 -25.62 3.68 -7.31
CA ASP A 20 -24.88 3.13 -6.19
C ASP A 20 -25.93 2.46 -5.29
N GLY A 21 -25.95 1.12 -5.25
CA GLY A 21 -26.91 0.32 -4.49
C GLY A 21 -26.77 0.46 -2.97
N ALA A 22 -26.15 1.55 -2.49
CA ALA A 22 -26.04 1.86 -1.09
C ALA A 22 -27.41 2.37 -0.60
N GLY A 23 -28.09 1.53 0.18
CA GLY A 23 -29.19 1.98 1.03
C GLY A 23 -28.77 3.16 1.93
N PRO A 24 -29.70 3.78 2.67
CA PRO A 24 -29.39 4.95 3.48
C PRO A 24 -28.21 4.66 4.41
N ALA A 25 -27.15 5.47 4.30
CA ALA A 25 -25.94 5.29 5.07
C ALA A 25 -26.29 5.33 6.56
N ARG A 26 -26.00 4.24 7.28
CA ARG A 26 -26.18 4.17 8.73
C ARG A 26 -25.44 5.36 9.37
N PRO A 27 -26.05 6.08 10.33
CA PRO A 27 -25.36 7.18 10.98
C PRO A 27 -24.04 6.69 11.60
N PRO A 28 -22.94 7.43 11.42
CA PRO A 28 -21.62 7.00 11.88
C PRO A 28 -21.61 6.79 13.40
N GLY A 29 -21.01 5.69 13.86
CA GLY A 29 -20.89 5.37 15.28
C GLY A 29 -19.99 6.37 16.03
N ALA A 30 -19.97 6.29 17.38
CA ALA A 30 -19.19 7.20 18.22
C ALA A 30 -17.70 7.23 17.84
N PHE A 31 -17.11 6.05 17.60
CA PHE A 31 -15.71 5.94 17.13
C PHE A 31 -15.50 6.64 15.79
N SER A 32 -16.37 6.41 14.80
CA SER A 32 -16.25 7.03 13.48
C SER A 32 -16.32 8.55 13.56
N ARG A 33 -17.21 9.09 14.41
CA ARG A 33 -17.30 10.54 14.65
C ARG A 33 -16.05 11.09 15.33
N TRP A 34 -15.48 10.36 16.28
CA TRP A 34 -14.22 10.74 16.93
C TRP A 34 -13.06 10.74 15.94
N ALA A 35 -12.88 9.66 15.18
CA ALA A 35 -11.79 9.51 14.21
C ALA A 35 -11.88 10.52 13.05
N ALA A 36 -13.11 10.84 12.59
CA ALA A 36 -13.37 11.82 11.55
C ALA A 36 -12.79 13.21 11.84
N ARG A 37 -12.57 13.55 13.12
CA ARG A 37 -11.98 14.83 13.54
C ARG A 37 -10.50 14.97 13.17
N PHE A 38 -9.81 13.86 12.94
CA PHE A 38 -8.35 13.83 12.75
C PHE A 38 -7.93 13.54 11.31
N VAL A 39 -8.79 12.86 10.54
CA VAL A 39 -8.52 12.51 9.15
C VAL A 39 -8.86 13.66 8.21
N LYS A 40 -8.16 13.73 7.07
CA LYS A 40 -8.42 14.74 6.04
C LYS A 40 -9.66 14.41 5.20
N ASP A 41 -9.94 13.13 5.00
CA ASP A 41 -11.05 12.64 4.20
C ASP A 41 -11.89 11.67 5.05
N PRO A 42 -13.21 11.90 5.21
CA PRO A 42 -14.08 11.01 5.97
C PRO A 42 -14.08 9.56 5.48
N ARG A 43 -13.77 9.32 4.20
CA ARG A 43 -13.65 7.97 3.63
C ARG A 43 -12.49 7.17 4.21
N ASP A 44 -11.50 7.85 4.78
CA ASP A 44 -10.31 7.25 5.37
C ASP A 44 -10.46 6.93 6.87
N VAL A 45 -11.62 7.20 7.47
CA VAL A 45 -11.92 6.84 8.87
C VAL A 45 -11.64 5.36 9.19
N PRO A 46 -11.95 4.37 8.32
CA PRO A 46 -11.62 2.98 8.57
C PRO A 46 -10.11 2.73 8.77
N PHE A 47 -9.23 3.53 8.15
CA PHE A 47 -7.78 3.39 8.28
C PHE A 47 -7.28 3.76 9.68
N VAL A 48 -7.96 4.65 10.40
CA VAL A 48 -7.64 4.93 11.81
C VAL A 48 -7.91 3.70 12.66
N GLY A 49 -9.07 3.06 12.48
CA GLY A 49 -9.42 1.82 13.19
C GLY A 49 -8.46 0.68 12.87
N LEU A 50 -8.11 0.51 11.60
CA LEU A 50 -7.14 -0.50 11.16
C LEU A 50 -5.74 -0.25 11.75
N THR A 51 -5.28 1.01 11.77
CA THR A 51 -4.00 1.40 12.36
C THR A 51 -3.98 1.03 13.85
N LEU A 52 -5.00 1.41 14.61
CA LEU A 52 -5.10 1.09 16.04
C LEU A 52 -5.17 -0.42 16.29
N ALA A 53 -5.97 -1.15 15.50
CA ALA A 53 -6.06 -2.60 15.60
C ALA A 53 -4.70 -3.29 15.34
N ALA A 54 -3.96 -2.85 14.32
CA ALA A 54 -2.63 -3.38 14.04
C ALA A 54 -1.64 -3.07 15.18
N LEU A 55 -1.68 -1.87 15.75
CA LEU A 55 -0.83 -1.49 16.88
C LEU A 55 -1.16 -2.23 18.19
N VAL A 56 -2.41 -2.67 18.38
CA VAL A 56 -2.83 -3.39 19.60
C VAL A 56 -2.69 -4.90 19.43
N VAL A 57 -2.74 -5.41 18.20
CA VAL A 57 -2.67 -6.86 17.93
C VAL A 57 -1.29 -7.25 17.42
N LEU A 58 -0.89 -6.76 16.23
CA LEU A 58 0.33 -7.21 15.57
C LEU A 58 1.60 -6.73 16.28
N LEU A 59 1.63 -5.47 16.75
CA LEU A 59 2.82 -4.94 17.40
C LEU A 59 3.16 -5.70 18.70
N PRO A 60 2.23 -5.94 19.65
CA PRO A 60 2.51 -6.76 20.82
C PRO A 60 2.91 -8.19 20.46
N MET A 61 2.28 -8.79 19.44
CA MET A 61 2.69 -10.12 18.99
C MET A 61 4.13 -10.12 18.44
N ALA A 62 4.48 -9.12 17.63
CA ALA A 62 5.84 -8.99 17.12
C ALA A 62 6.85 -8.80 18.26
N VAL A 63 6.55 -7.97 19.27
CA VAL A 63 7.42 -7.79 20.44
C VAL A 63 7.54 -9.08 21.26
N LEU A 64 6.44 -9.78 21.49
CA LEU A 64 6.42 -11.05 22.23
C LEU A 64 7.26 -12.13 21.57
N ALA A 65 7.39 -12.12 20.24
CA ALA A 65 8.27 -13.05 19.52
C ALA A 65 9.75 -12.93 19.94
N TYR A 66 10.18 -11.79 20.50
CA TYR A 66 11.55 -11.60 20.99
C TYR A 66 11.73 -11.98 22.47
N VAL A 67 10.65 -12.37 23.17
CA VAL A 67 10.74 -12.86 24.54
C VAL A 67 11.25 -14.31 24.52
N PRO A 68 12.34 -14.63 25.25
CA PRO A 68 12.87 -16.00 25.29
C PRO A 68 11.80 -17.03 25.65
N GLY A 69 11.69 -18.07 24.82
CA GLY A 69 10.73 -19.17 25.02
C GLY A 69 9.33 -18.93 24.44
N VAL A 70 8.99 -17.74 23.94
CA VAL A 70 7.68 -17.47 23.31
C VAL A 70 7.65 -17.88 21.84
N LEU A 71 8.72 -17.56 21.09
CA LEU A 71 8.79 -17.90 19.67
C LEU A 71 8.89 -19.41 19.48
N SER A 72 7.77 -20.00 19.07
CA SER A 72 7.64 -21.40 18.67
C SER A 72 7.06 -21.48 17.25
N PRO A 73 7.16 -22.62 16.55
CA PRO A 73 6.51 -22.81 15.25
C PRO A 73 5.00 -22.52 15.29
N TRP A 74 4.32 -22.86 16.39
CA TRP A 74 2.90 -22.57 16.58
C TRP A 74 2.63 -21.08 16.78
N TYR A 75 3.49 -20.39 17.52
CA TYR A 75 3.41 -18.94 17.67
C TYR A 75 3.60 -18.24 16.32
N ALA A 76 4.61 -18.65 15.56
CA ALA A 76 4.87 -18.12 14.22
C ALA A 76 3.69 -18.38 13.28
N ALA A 77 3.13 -19.60 13.28
CA ALA A 77 1.94 -19.93 12.49
C ALA A 77 0.73 -19.07 12.89
N ALA A 78 0.50 -18.86 14.19
CA ALA A 78 -0.57 -17.99 14.68
C ALA A 78 -0.35 -16.53 14.27
N TYR A 79 0.88 -16.01 14.40
CA TYR A 79 1.24 -14.67 13.94
C TYR A 79 0.97 -14.50 12.44
N LEU A 80 1.44 -15.45 11.62
CA LEU A 80 1.23 -15.41 10.17
C LEU A 80 -0.26 -15.52 9.82
N ALA A 81 -1.03 -16.36 10.51
CA ALA A 81 -2.48 -16.45 10.29
C ALA A 81 -3.19 -15.12 10.62
N VAL A 82 -2.87 -14.50 11.76
CA VAL A 82 -3.42 -13.19 12.13
C VAL A 82 -3.01 -12.12 11.11
N LEU A 83 -1.75 -12.11 10.69
CA LEU A 83 -1.22 -11.18 9.69
C LEU A 83 -1.93 -11.33 8.33
N PHE A 84 -1.87 -12.51 7.72
CA PHE A 84 -2.32 -12.75 6.35
C PHE A 84 -3.85 -12.80 6.21
N LEU A 85 -4.56 -13.40 7.17
CA LEU A 85 -6.03 -13.51 7.12
C LEU A 85 -6.71 -12.30 7.74
N GLY A 86 -6.03 -11.61 8.65
CA GLY A 86 -6.57 -10.47 9.37
C GLY A 86 -6.22 -9.13 8.74
N PHE A 87 -4.95 -8.85 8.46
CA PHE A 87 -4.52 -7.46 8.27
C PHE A 87 -3.96 -7.13 6.88
N LEU A 88 -3.28 -8.08 6.24
CA LEU A 88 -2.40 -7.78 5.12
C LEU A 88 -3.10 -7.07 3.95
N ASP A 89 -4.24 -7.60 3.51
CA ASP A 89 -5.03 -7.05 2.40
C ASP A 89 -5.50 -5.61 2.68
N ARG A 90 -6.10 -5.39 3.84
CA ARG A 90 -6.62 -4.09 4.28
C ARG A 90 -5.49 -3.10 4.51
N TYR A 91 -4.36 -3.57 5.03
CA TYR A 91 -3.16 -2.77 5.20
C TYR A 91 -2.57 -2.33 3.86
N ILE A 92 -2.45 -3.22 2.87
CA ILE A 92 -1.94 -2.86 1.54
C ILE A 92 -2.82 -1.79 0.89
N LEU A 93 -4.16 -1.92 1.00
CA LEU A 93 -5.08 -0.89 0.52
C LEU A 93 -4.89 0.44 1.26
N MET A 94 -4.78 0.41 2.59
CA MET A 94 -4.51 1.60 3.39
C MET A 94 -3.18 2.25 2.98
N LEU A 95 -2.10 1.48 2.81
CA LEU A 95 -0.80 1.97 2.37
C LEU A 95 -0.89 2.61 0.98
N HIS A 96 -1.60 1.97 0.05
CA HIS A 96 -1.85 2.52 -1.29
C HIS A 96 -2.56 3.89 -1.22
N CYS A 97 -3.69 3.97 -0.52
CA CYS A 97 -4.45 5.21 -0.41
C CYS A 97 -3.65 6.31 0.29
N THR A 98 -2.96 5.96 1.38
CA THR A 98 -2.17 6.93 2.17
C THR A 98 -0.87 7.35 1.48
N SER A 99 -0.42 6.61 0.46
CA SER A 99 0.66 7.03 -0.43
C SER A 99 0.21 8.10 -1.42
N HIS A 100 -1.05 8.05 -1.87
CA HIS A 100 -1.63 9.05 -2.78
C HIS A 100 -2.10 10.32 -2.07
N ARG A 101 -2.56 10.20 -0.82
CA ARG A 101 -3.04 11.32 -0.01
C ARG A 101 -2.67 11.16 1.45
N ARG A 102 -2.39 12.28 2.13
CA ARG A 102 -2.16 12.25 3.58
C ARG A 102 -3.43 11.84 4.32
N LEU A 103 -3.30 10.92 5.27
CA LEU A 103 -4.37 10.49 6.17
C LEU A 103 -4.73 11.60 7.16
N TYR A 104 -3.73 12.16 7.85
CA TYR A 104 -3.93 13.15 8.91
C TYR A 104 -3.63 14.59 8.45
N GLY A 105 -4.41 15.54 8.99
CA GLY A 105 -4.38 16.98 8.64
C GLY A 105 -3.30 17.82 9.32
N ARG A 106 -3.49 19.16 9.30
CA ARG A 106 -2.56 20.12 9.93
C ARG A 106 -2.47 19.83 11.44
N GLY A 107 -1.25 19.85 11.99
CA GLY A 107 -0.95 19.53 13.39
C GLY A 107 -0.64 18.05 13.67
N LEU A 108 -1.09 17.12 12.81
CA LEU A 108 -0.88 15.67 12.98
C LEU A 108 0.00 15.05 11.88
N GLY A 109 0.83 15.87 11.23
CA GLY A 109 1.67 15.47 10.09
C GLY A 109 2.55 14.25 10.39
N ALA A 110 3.13 14.18 11.60
CA ALA A 110 4.01 13.10 12.02
C ALA A 110 3.31 11.72 12.03
N LEU A 111 2.01 11.67 12.33
CA LEU A 111 1.26 10.41 12.35
C LEU A 111 1.15 9.75 10.97
N ASN A 112 1.36 10.50 9.88
CA ASN A 112 1.41 9.93 8.54
C ASN A 112 2.63 9.03 8.32
N HIS A 113 3.62 9.03 9.22
CA HIS A 113 4.76 8.10 9.16
C HIS A 113 4.47 6.76 9.83
N VAL A 114 3.41 6.64 10.64
CA VAL A 114 3.07 5.39 11.34
C VAL A 114 2.82 4.26 10.35
N VAL A 115 2.04 4.51 9.29
CA VAL A 115 1.71 3.51 8.28
C VAL A 115 2.97 3.00 7.56
N PRO A 116 3.76 3.86 6.88
CA PRO A 116 4.92 3.40 6.11
C PRO A 116 6.17 3.06 6.94
N VAL A 117 6.27 3.44 8.22
CA VAL A 117 7.50 3.22 9.03
C VAL A 117 7.28 2.22 10.16
N VAL A 118 6.15 2.27 10.85
CA VAL A 118 5.89 1.38 12.01
C VAL A 118 5.11 0.14 11.60
N LEU A 119 4.05 0.31 10.80
CA LEU A 119 3.22 -0.81 10.38
C LEU A 119 3.82 -1.59 9.22
N ALA A 120 4.49 -0.92 8.28
CA ALA A 120 5.12 -1.59 7.13
C ALA A 120 6.03 -2.74 7.57
N PRO A 121 6.91 -2.58 8.58
CA PRO A 121 7.73 -3.67 9.05
C PRO A 121 6.96 -4.89 9.57
N LEU A 122 5.87 -4.68 10.30
CA LEU A 122 5.01 -5.76 10.81
C LEU A 122 4.37 -6.58 9.67
N MET A 123 4.29 -5.99 8.49
CA MET A 123 3.69 -6.53 7.27
C MET A 123 4.73 -7.08 6.28
N GLY A 124 6.00 -7.15 6.68
CA GLY A 124 7.09 -7.61 5.81
C GLY A 124 7.51 -6.60 4.74
N GLN A 125 7.26 -5.30 4.96
CA GLN A 125 7.63 -4.24 4.04
C GLN A 125 8.64 -3.28 4.67
N THR A 126 9.68 -2.94 3.91
CA THR A 126 10.71 -1.99 4.32
C THR A 126 10.15 -0.56 4.27
N PRO A 127 10.54 0.32 5.22
CA PRO A 127 9.99 1.67 5.28
C PRO A 127 10.13 2.46 3.98
N TYR A 128 9.03 3.07 3.52
CA TYR A 128 8.95 3.88 2.28
C TYR A 128 9.29 3.18 0.95
N THR A 129 9.74 1.93 0.93
CA THR A 129 10.07 1.23 -0.33
C THR A 129 8.84 1.09 -1.22
N TYR A 130 7.68 0.78 -0.65
CA TYR A 130 6.42 0.80 -1.40
C TYR A 130 6.14 2.18 -2.02
N PHE A 131 6.36 3.27 -1.28
CA PHE A 131 6.13 4.62 -1.82
C PHE A 131 7.10 4.95 -2.96
N ALA A 132 8.38 4.61 -2.80
CA ALA A 132 9.40 4.80 -3.83
C ALA A 132 9.08 3.99 -5.11
N HIS A 133 8.71 2.73 -4.94
CA HIS A 133 8.30 1.87 -6.05
C HIS A 133 7.00 2.36 -6.70
N HIS A 134 5.93 2.51 -5.91
CA HIS A 134 4.58 2.76 -6.41
C HIS A 134 4.43 4.18 -6.96
N ILE A 135 4.65 5.20 -6.12
CA ILE A 135 4.46 6.60 -6.51
C ILE A 135 5.65 7.11 -7.32
N GLY A 136 6.86 6.65 -6.97
CA GLY A 136 8.09 7.17 -7.55
C GLY A 136 8.52 6.54 -8.88
N MET A 137 8.02 5.36 -9.21
CA MET A 137 8.41 4.60 -10.42
C MET A 137 7.17 4.08 -11.17
N HIS A 138 6.34 3.26 -10.53
CA HIS A 138 5.22 2.58 -11.19
C HIS A 138 4.16 3.54 -11.77
N HIS A 139 3.70 4.53 -11.00
CA HIS A 139 2.72 5.52 -11.49
C HIS A 139 3.23 6.34 -12.68
N PRO A 140 4.45 6.93 -12.62
CA PRO A 140 5.02 7.64 -13.76
C PRO A 140 5.23 6.77 -15.01
N GLU A 141 5.71 5.53 -14.82
CA GLU A 141 6.02 4.63 -15.94
C GLU A 141 4.79 3.87 -16.46
N ASN A 142 3.69 3.85 -15.70
CA ASN A 142 2.37 3.38 -16.11
C ASN A 142 2.36 1.96 -16.72
N ASN A 143 3.13 1.04 -16.13
CA ASN A 143 3.26 -0.36 -16.59
C ASN A 143 3.82 -0.51 -18.03
N LEU A 144 4.44 0.54 -18.58
CA LEU A 144 5.11 0.54 -19.89
C LEU A 144 6.53 -0.05 -19.78
N PRO A 145 7.29 -0.17 -20.90
CA PRO A 145 8.58 -0.86 -20.87
C PRO A 145 9.63 -0.33 -19.88
N ASP A 146 9.54 0.91 -19.42
CA ASP A 146 10.46 1.49 -18.42
C ASP A 146 10.06 1.17 -16.97
N ASP A 147 8.86 0.63 -16.73
CA ASP A 147 8.41 0.17 -15.43
C ASP A 147 9.09 -1.15 -15.06
N LEU A 148 9.82 -1.14 -13.94
CA LEU A 148 10.57 -2.30 -13.46
C LEU A 148 9.67 -3.49 -13.08
N SER A 149 8.40 -3.21 -12.78
CA SER A 149 7.37 -4.20 -12.47
C SER A 149 6.51 -4.59 -13.67
N SER A 150 6.82 -4.09 -14.88
CA SER A 150 6.02 -4.40 -16.06
C SER A 150 6.09 -5.88 -16.44
N THR A 151 4.93 -6.42 -16.78
CA THR A 151 4.79 -7.79 -17.29
C THR A 151 4.80 -7.87 -18.82
N LEU A 152 4.92 -6.75 -19.53
CA LEU A 152 4.85 -6.69 -21.01
C LEU A 152 5.88 -7.58 -21.73
N ARG A 153 7.00 -7.88 -21.07
CA ARG A 153 8.10 -8.68 -21.61
C ARG A 153 7.91 -10.20 -21.46
N PHE A 154 6.86 -10.62 -20.75
CA PHE A 154 6.67 -12.00 -20.31
C PHE A 154 5.37 -12.58 -20.88
N ARG A 155 5.36 -13.89 -21.14
CA ARG A 155 4.12 -14.61 -21.49
C ARG A 155 3.40 -15.06 -20.22
N ARG A 156 2.11 -14.70 -20.12
CA ARG A 156 1.30 -14.93 -18.91
C ARG A 156 1.02 -16.40 -18.61
N ASP A 157 1.08 -17.25 -19.63
CA ASP A 157 0.84 -18.69 -19.56
C ASP A 157 2.13 -19.52 -19.42
N SER A 158 3.29 -18.88 -19.32
CA SER A 158 4.57 -19.57 -19.21
C SER A 158 5.10 -19.57 -17.78
N PHE A 159 5.20 -20.76 -17.18
CA PHE A 159 5.81 -20.93 -15.85
C PHE A 159 7.28 -20.45 -15.80
N VAL A 160 8.01 -20.65 -16.89
CA VAL A 160 9.40 -20.17 -17.01
C VAL A 160 9.46 -18.64 -16.98
N ASP A 161 8.55 -17.94 -17.67
CA ASP A 161 8.52 -16.48 -17.65
C ASP A 161 8.03 -15.95 -16.30
N PHE A 162 7.11 -16.66 -15.62
CA PHE A 162 6.78 -16.38 -14.22
C PHE A 162 8.03 -16.46 -13.32
N LEU A 163 8.83 -17.53 -13.41
CA LEU A 163 10.04 -17.67 -12.60
C LEU A 163 11.07 -16.57 -12.90
N LYS A 164 11.23 -16.18 -14.18
CA LYS A 164 12.09 -15.04 -14.54
C LYS A 164 11.59 -13.74 -13.90
N TYR A 165 10.30 -13.46 -14.00
CA TYR A 165 9.70 -12.27 -13.39
C TYR A 165 9.85 -12.27 -11.87
N PHE A 166 9.42 -13.36 -11.22
CA PHE A 166 9.51 -13.51 -9.77
C PHE A 166 10.95 -13.44 -9.27
N GLY A 167 11.88 -14.16 -9.89
CA GLY A 167 13.29 -14.13 -9.52
C GLY A 167 13.93 -12.74 -9.71
N THR A 168 13.57 -12.04 -10.79
CA THR A 168 14.03 -10.66 -11.01
C THR A 168 13.53 -9.74 -9.90
N PHE A 169 12.23 -9.80 -9.60
CA PHE A 169 11.61 -8.98 -8.57
C PHE A 169 12.17 -9.30 -7.17
N PHE A 170 12.26 -10.58 -6.82
CA PHE A 170 12.64 -11.05 -5.49
C PHE A 170 14.11 -10.79 -5.16
N PHE A 171 15.03 -11.12 -6.07
CA PHE A 171 16.47 -10.99 -5.80
C PHE A 171 17.05 -9.64 -6.23
N PHE A 172 16.52 -9.02 -7.29
CA PHE A 172 17.12 -7.84 -7.91
C PHE A 172 16.27 -6.57 -7.83
N GLY A 173 14.99 -6.67 -7.45
CA GLY A 173 14.04 -5.57 -7.52
C GLY A 173 14.50 -4.31 -6.78
N ILE A 174 15.06 -4.47 -5.58
CA ILE A 174 15.51 -3.32 -4.78
C ILE A 174 16.74 -2.62 -5.37
N PHE A 175 17.69 -3.37 -5.90
CA PHE A 175 18.87 -2.83 -6.57
C PHE A 175 18.48 -2.12 -7.87
N GLN A 176 17.52 -2.69 -8.61
CA GLN A 176 16.97 -2.06 -9.82
C GLN A 176 16.22 -0.78 -9.50
N LEU A 177 15.40 -0.76 -8.44
CA LEU A 177 14.63 0.41 -8.02
C LEU A 177 15.53 1.57 -7.57
N THR A 178 16.51 1.27 -6.71
CA THR A 178 17.48 2.28 -6.25
C THR A 178 18.33 2.81 -7.40
N SER A 179 18.79 1.94 -8.32
CA SER A 179 19.49 2.33 -9.54
C SER A 179 18.63 3.21 -10.46
N TYR A 180 17.35 2.85 -10.65
CA TYR A 180 16.39 3.63 -11.40
C TYR A 180 16.26 5.06 -10.86
N HIS A 181 16.02 5.21 -9.55
CA HIS A 181 15.90 6.53 -8.94
C HIS A 181 17.19 7.34 -9.01
N ARG A 182 18.35 6.70 -8.85
CA ARG A 182 19.65 7.37 -9.00
C ARG A 182 19.85 7.89 -10.42
N ARG A 183 19.56 7.08 -11.45
CA ARG A 183 19.71 7.46 -12.87
C ARG A 183 18.73 8.55 -13.30
N ARG A 184 17.51 8.55 -12.78
CA ARG A 184 16.49 9.60 -13.04
C ARG A 184 16.68 10.86 -12.17
N GLY A 185 17.70 10.91 -11.32
CA GLY A 185 17.96 12.06 -10.44
C GLY A 185 16.98 12.21 -9.26
N HIS A 186 16.18 11.18 -8.96
CA HIS A 186 15.19 11.17 -7.88
C HIS A 186 15.84 10.93 -6.50
N GLN A 187 16.77 11.79 -6.09
CA GLN A 187 17.63 11.59 -4.92
C GLN A 187 16.85 11.39 -3.59
N LYS A 188 15.68 12.02 -3.45
CA LYS A 188 14.82 11.81 -2.28
C LYS A 188 14.28 10.38 -2.23
N LEU A 189 13.76 9.86 -3.34
CA LEU A 189 13.20 8.51 -3.43
C LEU A 189 14.29 7.45 -3.33
N PHE A 190 15.46 7.70 -3.94
CA PHE A 190 16.64 6.87 -3.76
C PHE A 190 17.01 6.72 -2.28
N ARG A 191 17.15 7.84 -1.55
CA ARG A 191 17.47 7.81 -0.12
C ARG A 191 16.39 7.15 0.73
N MET A 192 15.11 7.36 0.39
CA MET A 192 13.99 6.70 1.09
C MET A 192 14.06 5.18 0.95
N ALA A 193 14.19 4.67 -0.28
CA ALA A 193 14.32 3.23 -0.52
C ALA A 193 15.58 2.66 0.16
N LEU A 194 16.73 3.30 -0.02
CA LEU A 194 17.98 2.83 0.59
C LEU A 194 17.92 2.83 2.13
N ALA A 195 17.42 3.90 2.75
CA ALA A 195 17.31 3.98 4.20
C ALA A 195 16.29 2.98 4.76
N GLY A 196 15.18 2.74 4.04
CA GLY A 196 14.19 1.73 4.41
C GLY A 196 14.78 0.33 4.47
N GLU A 197 15.56 -0.03 3.45
CA GLU A 197 16.24 -1.33 3.38
C GLU A 197 17.33 -1.45 4.45
N LEU A 198 18.16 -0.41 4.63
CA LEU A 198 19.20 -0.43 5.66
C LEU A 198 18.61 -0.57 7.07
N ALA A 199 17.52 0.14 7.36
CA ALA A 199 16.83 0.04 8.65
C ALA A 199 16.16 -1.32 8.91
N TRP A 200 16.04 -2.16 7.89
CA TRP A 200 15.49 -3.51 8.01
C TRP A 200 16.55 -4.55 8.35
N TYR A 201 17.77 -4.35 7.86
CA TYR A 201 18.88 -5.30 8.03
C TYR A 201 19.88 -4.91 9.14
N LEU A 202 19.89 -3.64 9.57
CA LEU A 202 20.76 -3.09 10.62
C LEU A 202 19.98 -2.83 11.91
#